data_AF-A0A3C0GBK6-F1
#
_entry.id   AF-A0A3C0GBK6-F1
#
_cell.length_a   1.000
_cell.length_b   1.000
_cell.length_c   1.000
_cell.angle_alpha   90.00
_cell.angle_beta   90.00
_cell.angle_gamma   90.00
#
_symmetry.space_group_name_H-M   'P 1'
#
loop_
_entity.id
_entity.type
_entity.pdbx_description
1 polymer ?
#
loop_
_entity_poly.entity_id
_entity_poly.type
_entity_poly.pdbx_seq_one_letter_code
_entity_poly.pdbx_strand_id
1 'polypeptide(L)'
;MAKLSLLSLLAIVLLSCNSLKKVEDDELLVIKNTIYADSIKVNNEELESLVYQKPNSTVLGYPLRLNLYNLAKENPDSSYNAWLYRKENRKKRLDKLLSEKQVERLGESFLVKGLSNWLKDIGEEPTVLDTTKTRLSLEKLSAYYQSKGYFTNNTTYVIDSARYKKAKVNYHIELGDPYMIDSLGNNISSRAIDSLYFLNAANSLIKEGQQFDLSNFNGERERLTGIFRNNGIRNFQESSITFDILRDTARAADDQKMNITLNIGDLKTRGENEVTTSAYKVEKIDKINIYTDYLSTNNQDSIYTIDYQDYTIHYSKNFDIKPKTLANAIFFKRDSIYRDVDKIRTSRQLNALNVFKYPNIIFEADSLGNN
;
A
#
# COMPACT_ATOMS: atom_id res chain seq x y z
N MET A 1 32.36 -18.61 36.08
CA MET A 1 31.53 -19.82 36.14
C MET A 1 30.03 -19.52 36.01
N ALA A 2 29.46 -18.53 36.71
CA ALA A 2 28.03 -18.19 36.59
C ALA A 2 27.56 -17.78 35.18
N LYS A 3 28.37 -17.04 34.41
CA LYS A 3 28.03 -16.67 33.02
C LYS A 3 27.96 -17.88 32.07
N LEU A 4 28.87 -18.84 32.23
CA LEU A 4 28.89 -20.09 31.44
C LEU A 4 27.69 -20.99 31.80
N SER A 5 27.32 -21.03 33.09
CA SER A 5 26.15 -21.77 33.59
C SER A 5 24.81 -21.18 33.13
N LEU A 6 24.72 -19.85 33.00
CA LEU A 6 23.51 -19.18 32.50
C LEU A 6 23.33 -19.41 30.99
N LEU A 7 24.44 -19.36 30.23
CA LEU A 7 24.46 -19.70 28.80
C LEU A 7 24.12 -21.17 28.54
N SER A 8 24.59 -22.10 29.38
CA SER A 8 24.23 -23.51 29.27
C SER A 8 22.76 -23.77 29.63
N LEU A 9 22.21 -23.09 30.63
CA LEU A 9 20.79 -23.19 30.99
C LEU A 9 19.89 -22.63 29.86
N LEU A 10 20.28 -21.50 29.28
CA LEU A 10 19.59 -20.90 28.13
C LEU A 10 19.65 -21.83 26.90
N ALA A 11 20.79 -22.47 26.66
CA ALA A 11 20.95 -23.45 25.58
C ALA A 11 20.04 -24.69 25.78
N ILE A 12 19.90 -25.20 27.01
CA ILE A 12 19.01 -26.33 27.30
C ILE A 12 17.53 -25.95 27.09
N VAL A 13 17.13 -24.73 27.47
CA VAL A 13 15.76 -24.24 27.24
C VAL A 13 15.46 -24.14 25.74
N LEU A 14 16.40 -23.67 24.93
CA LEU A 14 16.26 -23.59 23.46
C LEU A 14 16.18 -24.95 22.77
N LEU A 15 16.82 -26.00 23.34
CA LEU A 15 16.82 -27.35 22.76
C LEU A 15 15.55 -28.16 23.09
N SER A 16 14.81 -27.80 24.14
CA SER A 16 13.61 -28.52 24.59
C SER A 16 12.28 -27.98 24.03
N CYS A 17 12.30 -26.90 23.26
CA CYS A 17 11.10 -26.25 22.78
C CYS A 17 10.45 -27.01 21.62
N ASN A 18 9.24 -27.55 21.86
CA ASN A 18 8.43 -28.21 20.85
C ASN A 18 7.58 -27.18 20.07
N SER A 19 7.93 -26.94 18.80
CA SER A 19 7.19 -26.06 17.90
C SER A 19 5.78 -26.58 17.54
N LEU A 20 5.52 -27.87 17.76
CA LEU A 20 4.26 -28.55 17.44
C LEU A 20 3.32 -28.67 18.64
N LYS A 21 3.66 -28.05 19.79
CA LYS A 21 2.90 -28.23 21.05
C LYS A 21 1.43 -27.81 20.94
N LYS A 22 1.13 -26.81 20.12
CA LYS A 22 -0.23 -26.26 19.90
C LYS A 22 -0.71 -26.51 18.46
N VAL A 23 -0.25 -27.59 17.85
CA VAL A 23 -0.69 -28.06 16.53
C VAL A 23 -1.38 -29.39 16.77
N GLU A 24 -2.66 -29.48 16.45
CA GLU A 24 -3.48 -30.68 16.71
C GLU A 24 -3.01 -31.88 15.86
N ASP A 25 -3.52 -33.09 16.17
CA ASP A 25 -3.09 -34.33 15.52
C ASP A 25 -3.44 -34.42 14.03
N ASP A 26 -4.53 -33.77 13.63
CA ASP A 26 -5.02 -33.64 12.26
C ASP A 26 -4.53 -32.37 11.54
N GLU A 27 -3.75 -31.53 12.22
CA GLU A 27 -3.22 -30.27 11.70
C GLU A 27 -1.78 -30.37 11.21
N LEU A 28 -1.42 -29.48 10.27
CA LEU A 28 -0.07 -29.37 9.74
C LEU A 28 0.47 -27.96 9.93
N LEU A 29 1.62 -27.82 10.58
CA LEU A 29 2.35 -26.57 10.67
C LEU A 29 3.04 -26.27 9.34
N VAL A 30 2.76 -25.09 8.76
CA VAL A 30 3.42 -24.62 7.54
C VAL A 30 4.85 -24.21 7.87
N ILE A 31 5.82 -24.95 7.35
CA ILE A 31 7.25 -24.69 7.61
C ILE A 31 7.98 -24.07 6.42
N LYS A 32 7.41 -24.16 5.21
CA LYS A 32 8.01 -23.63 3.99
C LYS A 32 6.98 -23.44 2.90
N ASN A 33 7.05 -22.32 2.19
CA ASN A 33 6.40 -22.12 0.92
C ASN A 33 7.47 -22.04 -0.17
N THR A 34 7.23 -22.65 -1.32
CA THR A 34 8.12 -22.54 -2.49
C THR A 34 7.27 -22.26 -3.72
N ILE A 35 7.69 -21.31 -4.54
CA ILE A 35 6.99 -20.93 -5.77
C ILE A 35 7.85 -21.37 -6.96
N TYR A 36 7.22 -22.05 -7.91
CA TYR A 36 7.82 -22.47 -9.17
C TYR A 36 7.06 -21.84 -10.32
N ALA A 37 7.77 -21.24 -11.27
CA ALA A 37 7.25 -20.79 -12.55
C ALA A 37 7.91 -21.62 -13.65
N ASP A 38 7.14 -22.31 -14.48
CA ASP A 38 7.60 -23.25 -15.50
C ASP A 38 8.66 -24.24 -14.97
N SER A 39 8.35 -24.83 -13.80
CA SER A 39 9.24 -25.76 -13.06
C SER A 39 10.52 -25.14 -12.48
N ILE A 40 10.78 -23.86 -12.70
CA ILE A 40 11.94 -23.15 -12.15
C ILE A 40 11.54 -22.50 -10.83
N LYS A 41 12.33 -22.74 -9.79
CA LYS A 41 12.12 -22.09 -8.49
C LYS A 41 12.35 -20.58 -8.61
N VAL A 42 11.34 -19.79 -8.25
CA VAL A 42 11.43 -18.33 -8.24
C VAL A 42 11.63 -17.84 -6.80
N ASN A 43 12.63 -16.99 -6.57
CA ASN A 43 12.82 -16.27 -5.31
C ASN A 43 12.61 -14.78 -5.61
N ASN A 44 11.38 -14.30 -5.40
CA ASN A 44 10.99 -12.92 -5.67
C ASN A 44 10.11 -12.46 -4.51
N GLU A 45 10.49 -11.34 -3.87
CA GLU A 45 9.81 -10.81 -2.68
C GLU A 45 8.36 -10.41 -2.95
N GLU A 46 8.08 -9.86 -4.14
CA GLU A 46 6.73 -9.51 -4.57
C GLU A 46 5.84 -10.76 -4.62
N LEU A 47 6.31 -11.84 -5.24
CA LEU A 47 5.59 -13.12 -5.30
C LEU A 47 5.41 -13.76 -3.91
N GLU A 48 6.44 -13.74 -3.07
CA GLU A 48 6.37 -14.26 -1.70
C GLU A 48 5.37 -13.46 -0.85
N SER A 49 5.20 -12.16 -1.14
CA SER A 49 4.23 -11.31 -0.46
C SER A 49 2.78 -11.67 -0.78
N LEU A 50 2.52 -12.31 -1.93
CA LEU A 50 1.19 -12.73 -2.36
C LEU A 50 0.68 -13.98 -1.64
N VAL A 51 1.57 -14.74 -1.00
CA VAL A 51 1.21 -15.96 -0.26
C VAL A 51 0.62 -15.59 1.10
N TYR A 52 -0.61 -16.04 1.35
CA TYR A 52 -1.37 -15.72 2.56
C TYR A 52 -0.78 -16.34 3.84
N GLN A 53 -0.44 -17.63 3.79
CA GLN A 53 0.00 -18.40 4.96
C GLN A 53 1.52 -18.50 4.99
N LYS A 54 2.19 -17.51 5.58
CA LYS A 54 3.65 -17.50 5.69
C LYS A 54 4.12 -18.34 6.87
N PRO A 55 5.20 -19.13 6.75
CA PRO A 55 5.78 -19.82 7.90
C PRO A 55 6.10 -18.84 9.03
N ASN A 56 6.00 -19.31 10.28
CA ASN A 56 6.41 -18.54 11.44
C ASN A 56 7.84 -18.00 11.29
N SER A 57 8.07 -16.78 11.78
CA SER A 57 9.36 -16.12 11.62
C SER A 57 10.46 -16.87 12.36
N THR A 58 11.67 -16.85 11.78
CA THR A 58 12.83 -17.52 12.35
C THR A 58 13.95 -16.52 12.62
N VAL A 59 14.68 -16.74 13.70
CA VAL A 59 15.91 -16.04 14.03
C VAL A 59 17.04 -17.06 13.92
N LEU A 60 17.97 -16.86 12.99
CA LEU A 60 19.05 -17.82 12.70
C LEU A 60 18.54 -19.25 12.44
N GLY A 61 17.38 -19.37 11.77
CA GLY A 61 16.74 -20.66 11.46
C GLY A 61 15.94 -21.30 12.61
N TYR A 62 15.90 -20.67 13.79
CA TYR A 62 15.11 -21.14 14.94
C TYR A 62 13.80 -20.34 15.09
N PRO A 63 12.62 -20.99 15.20
CA PRO A 63 11.33 -20.31 15.30
C PRO A 63 11.07 -19.82 16.74
N LEU A 64 11.86 -18.83 17.18
CA LEU A 64 11.85 -18.33 18.56
C LEU A 64 10.46 -17.86 19.01
N ARG A 65 9.79 -17.04 18.19
CA ARG A 65 8.48 -16.47 18.52
C ARG A 65 7.39 -17.52 18.62
N LEU A 66 7.39 -18.51 17.72
CA LEU A 66 6.50 -19.66 17.81
C LEU A 66 6.70 -20.44 19.12
N ASN A 67 7.96 -20.66 19.49
CA ASN A 67 8.27 -21.38 20.73
C ASN A 67 7.88 -20.58 21.97
N LEU A 68 8.03 -19.25 21.97
CA LEU A 68 7.51 -18.39 23.04
C LEU A 68 5.99 -18.48 23.17
N TYR A 69 5.27 -18.44 22.04
CA TYR A 69 3.81 -18.61 22.03
C TYR A 69 3.39 -19.99 22.58
N ASN A 70 4.12 -21.05 22.23
CA ASN A 70 3.86 -22.41 22.71
C ASN A 70 4.16 -22.59 24.21
N LEU A 71 5.03 -21.76 24.80
CA LEU A 71 5.27 -21.76 26.25
C LEU A 71 4.09 -21.18 27.04
N ALA A 72 3.31 -20.28 26.44
CA ALA A 72 2.16 -19.68 27.09
C ALA A 72 1.08 -20.73 27.44
N LYS A 73 0.55 -20.65 28.66
CA LYS A 73 -0.61 -21.46 29.09
C LYS A 73 -1.86 -20.96 28.35
N GLU A 74 -2.68 -21.89 27.88
CA GLU A 74 -3.99 -21.54 27.28
C GLU A 74 -4.91 -20.94 28.32
N ASN A 75 -5.09 -21.66 29.44
CA ASN A 75 -5.95 -21.29 30.56
C ASN A 75 -5.11 -21.07 31.84
N PRO A 76 -4.40 -19.94 31.98
CA PRO A 76 -3.51 -19.68 33.12
C PRO A 76 -4.27 -19.68 34.46
N ASP A 77 -5.48 -19.13 34.48
CA ASP A 77 -6.31 -19.01 35.69
C ASP A 77 -6.77 -20.38 36.19
N SER A 78 -7.32 -21.21 35.30
CA SER A 78 -7.68 -22.60 35.62
C SER A 78 -6.47 -23.44 36.02
N SER A 79 -5.32 -23.23 35.36
CA SER A 79 -4.07 -23.91 35.70
C SER A 79 -3.55 -23.51 37.09
N TYR A 80 -3.71 -22.24 37.46
CA TYR A 80 -3.34 -21.72 38.78
C TYR A 80 -4.23 -22.29 39.86
N ASN A 81 -5.55 -22.28 39.66
CA ASN A 81 -6.51 -22.87 40.58
C ASN A 81 -6.25 -24.37 40.75
N ALA A 82 -6.06 -25.09 39.65
CA ALA A 82 -5.70 -26.51 39.71
C ALA A 82 -4.40 -26.75 40.49
N TRP A 83 -3.37 -25.90 40.33
CA TRP A 83 -2.14 -25.98 41.12
C TRP A 83 -2.38 -25.66 42.60
N LEU A 84 -3.17 -24.62 42.91
CA LEU A 84 -3.45 -24.17 44.27
C LEU A 84 -4.17 -25.25 45.08
N TYR A 85 -5.15 -25.92 44.48
CA TYR A 85 -5.97 -26.96 45.11
C TYR A 85 -5.46 -28.39 44.93
N ARG A 86 -4.44 -28.64 44.09
CA ARG A 86 -3.85 -29.99 43.88
C ARG A 86 -3.39 -30.67 45.18
N LYS A 87 -3.00 -29.88 46.19
CA LYS A 87 -2.56 -30.39 47.49
C LYS A 87 -3.42 -29.75 48.58
N GLU A 88 -4.04 -30.58 49.40
CA GLU A 88 -5.01 -30.17 50.43
C GLU A 88 -4.51 -29.03 51.34
N ASN A 89 -3.22 -29.06 51.71
CA ASN A 89 -2.63 -28.08 52.63
C ASN A 89 -1.92 -26.91 51.94
N ARG A 90 -1.91 -26.83 50.60
CA ARG A 90 -1.16 -25.78 49.88
C ARG A 90 -1.78 -24.40 50.06
N LYS A 91 -3.07 -24.24 49.78
CA LYS A 91 -3.78 -22.98 50.02
C LYS A 91 -3.65 -22.56 51.49
N LYS A 92 -3.92 -23.46 52.43
CA LYS A 92 -3.78 -23.22 53.88
C LYS A 92 -2.38 -22.74 54.29
N ARG A 93 -1.31 -23.23 53.64
CA ARG A 93 0.07 -22.78 53.90
C ARG A 93 0.37 -21.42 53.29
N LEU A 94 -0.14 -21.15 52.09
CA LEU A 94 0.00 -19.84 51.44
C LEU A 94 -0.77 -18.76 52.19
N ASP A 95 -1.99 -19.06 52.64
CA ASP A 95 -2.84 -18.16 53.44
C ASP A 95 -2.23 -17.81 54.81
N LYS A 96 -1.26 -18.60 55.31
CA LYS A 96 -0.48 -18.27 56.53
C LYS A 96 0.62 -17.25 56.29
N LEU A 97 1.13 -17.15 55.05
CA LEU A 97 2.22 -16.25 54.67
C LEU A 97 1.72 -15.01 53.92
N LEU A 98 0.59 -15.15 53.22
CA LEU A 98 -0.05 -14.14 52.39
C LEU A 98 -1.53 -14.06 52.78
N SER A 99 -2.15 -12.87 52.72
CA SER A 99 -3.60 -12.75 52.86
C SER A 99 -4.32 -13.55 51.77
N GLU A 100 -5.52 -14.07 52.06
CA GLU A 100 -6.36 -14.77 51.07
C GLU A 100 -6.55 -13.95 49.78
N LYS A 101 -6.74 -12.63 49.91
CA LYS A 101 -6.83 -11.71 48.75
C LYS A 101 -5.52 -11.64 47.94
N GLN A 102 -4.37 -11.78 48.60
CA GLN A 102 -3.07 -11.83 47.92
C GLN A 102 -2.88 -13.17 47.20
N VAL A 103 -3.30 -14.28 47.80
CA VAL A 103 -3.27 -15.61 47.16
C VAL A 103 -4.19 -15.67 45.95
N GLU A 104 -5.36 -15.03 46.00
CA GLU A 104 -6.24 -14.92 44.85
C GLU A 104 -5.65 -14.01 43.76
N ARG A 105 -5.15 -12.82 44.11
CA ARG A 105 -4.48 -11.89 43.18
C ARG A 105 -3.21 -12.46 42.54
N LEU A 106 -2.55 -13.43 43.16
CA LEU A 106 -1.41 -14.11 42.54
C LEU A 106 -1.80 -14.81 41.24
N GLY A 107 -3.04 -15.29 41.09
CA GLY A 107 -3.55 -15.86 39.84
C GLY A 107 -3.58 -14.85 38.70
N GLU A 108 -3.99 -13.61 38.99
CA GLU A 108 -4.03 -12.48 38.05
C GLU A 108 -2.67 -11.77 37.89
N SER A 109 -1.65 -12.20 38.65
CA SER A 109 -0.34 -11.54 38.65
C SER A 109 0.42 -11.75 37.34
N PHE A 110 1.47 -10.95 37.15
CA PHE A 110 2.40 -11.14 36.03
C PHE A 110 2.96 -12.56 36.00
N LEU A 111 3.24 -13.20 37.12
CA LEU A 111 3.90 -14.53 37.11
C LEU A 111 3.00 -15.66 36.60
N VAL A 112 1.68 -15.47 36.61
CA VAL A 112 0.71 -16.52 36.25
C VAL A 112 0.02 -16.18 34.94
N LYS A 113 -0.85 -15.16 34.96
CA LYS A 113 -1.64 -14.75 33.80
C LYS A 113 -0.85 -13.79 32.91
N GLY A 114 -0.21 -12.78 33.49
CA GLY A 114 0.48 -11.75 32.71
C GLY A 114 1.64 -12.28 31.87
N LEU A 115 2.40 -13.26 32.37
CA LEU A 115 3.49 -13.91 31.65
C LEU A 115 2.95 -14.73 30.49
N SER A 116 1.83 -15.42 30.67
CA SER A 116 1.19 -16.18 29.59
C SER A 116 0.67 -15.25 28.50
N ASN A 117 0.07 -14.11 28.86
CA ASN A 117 -0.38 -13.10 27.89
C ASN A 117 0.82 -12.46 27.18
N TRP A 118 1.83 -12.01 27.94
CA TRP A 118 3.05 -11.45 27.39
C TRP A 118 3.74 -12.40 26.40
N LEU A 119 3.81 -13.70 26.71
CA LEU A 119 4.35 -14.72 25.80
C LEU A 119 3.53 -14.89 24.52
N LYS A 120 2.19 -14.75 24.58
CA LYS A 120 1.32 -14.75 23.40
C LYS A 120 1.54 -13.48 22.57
N ASP A 121 1.67 -12.32 23.22
CA ASP A 121 1.82 -11.01 22.57
C ASP A 121 3.15 -10.85 21.84
N ILE A 122 4.26 -11.32 22.42
CA ILE A 122 5.58 -11.29 21.77
C ILE A 122 5.83 -12.51 20.87
N GLY A 123 5.01 -13.54 21.02
CA GLY A 123 5.10 -14.79 20.29
C GLY A 123 4.33 -14.74 18.97
N GLU A 124 4.41 -15.83 18.22
CA GLU A 124 3.60 -16.02 17.01
C GLU A 124 2.84 -17.34 17.13
N GLU A 125 1.53 -17.32 16.87
CA GLU A 125 0.72 -18.53 16.83
C GLU A 125 1.19 -19.48 15.70
N PRO A 126 1.13 -20.81 15.87
CA PRO A 126 1.43 -21.75 14.79
C PRO A 126 0.65 -21.41 13.52
N THR A 127 1.36 -21.29 12.41
CA THR A 127 0.72 -21.15 11.10
C THR A 127 0.22 -22.52 10.65
N VAL A 128 -1.02 -22.84 11.01
CA VAL A 128 -1.69 -24.07 10.57
C VAL A 128 -2.07 -23.95 9.09
N LEU A 129 -1.85 -25.04 8.36
CA LEU A 129 -2.17 -25.14 6.94
C LEU A 129 -3.68 -25.01 6.71
N ASP A 130 -4.05 -24.07 5.84
CA ASP A 130 -5.42 -23.87 5.39
C ASP A 130 -5.46 -23.95 3.85
N THR A 131 -6.10 -24.99 3.33
CA THR A 131 -6.20 -25.22 1.88
C THR A 131 -6.98 -24.10 1.17
N THR A 132 -7.89 -23.42 1.87
CA THR A 132 -8.63 -22.26 1.33
C THR A 132 -7.67 -21.09 1.12
N LYS A 133 -6.82 -20.76 2.11
CA LYS A 133 -5.79 -19.73 1.98
C LYS A 133 -4.73 -20.10 0.94
N THR A 134 -4.45 -21.39 0.79
CA THR A 134 -3.56 -21.90 -0.26
C THR A 134 -4.14 -21.62 -1.65
N ARG A 135 -5.43 -21.89 -1.88
CA ARG A 135 -6.12 -21.56 -3.14
C ARG A 135 -6.16 -20.05 -3.40
N LEU A 136 -6.47 -19.23 -2.39
CA LEU A 136 -6.42 -17.76 -2.52
C LEU A 136 -5.02 -17.24 -2.88
N SER A 137 -3.96 -17.90 -2.38
CA SER A 137 -2.59 -17.56 -2.76
C SER A 137 -2.32 -17.89 -4.23
N LEU A 138 -2.81 -19.03 -4.73
CA LEU A 138 -2.72 -19.38 -6.16
C LEU A 138 -3.46 -18.38 -7.05
N GLU A 139 -4.67 -17.96 -6.66
CA GLU A 139 -5.44 -16.96 -7.42
C GLU A 139 -4.67 -15.63 -7.53
N LYS A 140 -4.00 -15.18 -6.45
CA LYS A 140 -3.14 -14.00 -6.49
C LYS A 140 -1.90 -14.18 -7.35
N LEU A 141 -1.23 -15.33 -7.27
CA LEU A 141 -0.07 -15.65 -8.11
C LEU A 141 -0.46 -15.72 -9.59
N SER A 142 -1.61 -16.33 -9.90
CA SER A 142 -2.18 -16.34 -11.25
C SER A 142 -2.45 -14.92 -11.74
N ALA A 143 -3.17 -14.11 -10.95
CA ALA A 143 -3.47 -12.72 -11.30
C ALA A 143 -2.21 -11.87 -11.49
N TYR A 144 -1.16 -12.10 -10.70
CA TYR A 144 0.14 -11.44 -10.89
C TYR A 144 0.73 -11.75 -12.27
N TYR A 145 0.81 -13.02 -12.65
CA TYR A 145 1.36 -13.38 -13.95
C TYR A 145 0.45 -12.98 -15.12
N GLN A 146 -0.87 -12.95 -14.93
CA GLN A 146 -1.80 -12.34 -15.89
C GLN A 146 -1.50 -10.84 -16.08
N SER A 147 -1.18 -10.12 -14.99
CA SER A 147 -0.75 -8.72 -15.08
C SER A 147 0.57 -8.55 -15.84
N LYS A 148 1.40 -9.60 -15.90
CA LYS A 148 2.63 -9.69 -16.70
C LYS A 148 2.41 -10.31 -18.09
N GLY A 149 1.17 -10.44 -18.56
CA GLY A 149 0.87 -10.90 -19.92
C GLY A 149 0.72 -12.41 -20.09
N TYR A 150 0.85 -13.20 -19.03
CA TYR A 150 0.60 -14.65 -19.05
C TYR A 150 -0.88 -14.93 -18.73
N PHE A 151 -1.78 -14.59 -19.66
CA PHE A 151 -3.24 -14.65 -19.41
C PHE A 151 -3.80 -16.06 -19.28
N THR A 152 -3.12 -17.05 -19.87
CA THR A 152 -3.53 -18.46 -19.91
C THR A 152 -2.80 -19.30 -18.87
N ASN A 153 -2.12 -18.67 -17.91
CA ASN A 153 -1.39 -19.39 -16.89
C ASN A 153 -2.28 -20.36 -16.11
N ASN A 154 -1.71 -21.51 -15.78
CA ASN A 154 -2.36 -22.55 -14.99
C ASN A 154 -1.64 -22.69 -13.65
N THR A 155 -2.39 -22.85 -12.57
CA THR A 155 -1.81 -22.87 -11.23
C THR A 155 -2.25 -24.11 -10.46
N THR A 156 -1.27 -24.79 -9.87
CA THR A 156 -1.47 -25.99 -9.06
C THR A 156 -0.60 -25.91 -7.81
N TYR A 157 -0.82 -26.81 -6.86
CA TYR A 157 0.00 -26.88 -5.66
C TYR A 157 0.17 -28.31 -5.18
N VAL A 158 1.28 -28.56 -4.49
CA VAL A 158 1.60 -29.83 -3.84
C VAL A 158 1.92 -29.56 -2.38
N ILE A 159 1.27 -30.29 -1.49
CA ILE A 159 1.58 -30.28 -0.06
C ILE A 159 2.49 -31.47 0.24
N ASP A 160 3.74 -31.20 0.61
CA ASP A 160 4.67 -32.19 1.16
C ASP A 160 4.47 -32.26 2.68
N SER A 161 3.82 -33.35 3.13
CA SER A 161 3.56 -33.67 4.54
C SER A 161 4.44 -34.82 5.07
N ALA A 162 5.59 -35.11 4.44
CA ALA A 162 6.45 -36.23 4.82
C ALA A 162 7.03 -36.15 6.25
N ARG A 163 7.00 -34.97 6.88
CA ARG A 163 7.44 -34.76 8.27
C ARG A 163 6.22 -34.69 9.19
N TYR A 164 6.29 -35.38 10.33
CA TYR A 164 5.22 -35.38 11.34
C TYR A 164 4.73 -33.96 11.68
N LYS A 165 3.42 -33.73 11.49
CA LYS A 165 2.71 -32.44 11.69
C LYS A 165 3.31 -31.23 10.99
N LYS A 166 4.04 -31.42 9.88
CA LYS A 166 4.70 -30.34 9.16
C LYS A 166 4.38 -30.42 7.68
N ALA A 167 4.01 -29.28 7.11
CA ALA A 167 3.74 -29.14 5.68
C ALA A 167 4.73 -28.18 5.02
N LYS A 168 5.19 -28.55 3.83
CA LYS A 168 5.74 -27.61 2.85
C LYS A 168 4.74 -27.47 1.72
N VAL A 169 4.41 -26.22 1.34
CA VAL A 169 3.52 -25.96 0.22
C VAL A 169 4.35 -25.53 -0.98
N ASN A 170 4.27 -26.29 -2.06
CA ASN A 170 4.91 -25.99 -3.32
C ASN A 170 3.83 -25.49 -4.29
N TYR A 171 3.90 -24.21 -4.64
CA TYR A 171 3.03 -23.57 -5.62
C TYR A 171 3.68 -23.71 -7.00
N HIS A 172 2.94 -24.23 -7.97
CA HIS A 172 3.39 -24.43 -9.35
C HIS A 172 2.54 -23.57 -10.27
N ILE A 173 3.21 -22.71 -11.04
CA ILE A 173 2.60 -21.87 -12.06
C ILE A 173 3.20 -22.30 -13.39
N GLU A 174 2.35 -22.79 -14.28
CA GLU A 174 2.65 -22.99 -15.69
C GLU A 174 2.25 -21.69 -16.39
N LEU A 175 3.22 -20.90 -16.83
CA LEU A 175 2.97 -19.56 -17.35
C LEU A 175 2.22 -19.61 -18.69
N GLY A 176 2.54 -20.61 -19.51
CA GLY A 176 2.17 -20.59 -20.93
C GLY A 176 2.94 -19.49 -21.66
N ASP A 177 2.56 -19.23 -22.90
CA ASP A 177 3.24 -18.21 -23.68
C ASP A 177 2.74 -16.79 -23.32
N PRO A 178 3.62 -15.79 -23.40
CA PRO A 178 3.27 -14.41 -23.10
C PRO A 178 2.47 -13.75 -24.23
N TYR A 179 1.49 -12.93 -23.86
CA TYR A 179 0.83 -12.07 -24.82
C TYR A 179 1.69 -10.86 -25.15
N MET A 180 1.84 -10.60 -26.46
CA MET A 180 2.66 -9.54 -27.02
C MET A 180 1.79 -8.44 -27.63
N ILE A 181 2.28 -7.21 -27.56
CA ILE A 181 1.64 -6.06 -28.21
C ILE A 181 1.95 -6.12 -29.70
N ASP A 182 0.93 -6.23 -30.54
CA ASP A 182 1.10 -6.30 -32.00
C ASP A 182 1.05 -4.91 -32.64
N SER A 183 0.00 -4.15 -32.31
CA SER A 183 -0.22 -2.81 -32.85
C SER A 183 -0.73 -1.84 -31.80
N LEU A 184 -0.36 -0.56 -31.97
CA LEU A 184 -0.82 0.54 -31.14
C LEU A 184 -1.64 1.53 -31.97
N GLY A 185 -2.90 1.71 -31.58
CA GLY A 185 -3.80 2.74 -32.08
C GLY A 185 -4.06 3.81 -31.02
N ASN A 186 -4.59 4.94 -31.47
CA ASN A 186 -4.88 6.09 -30.61
C ASN A 186 -6.12 6.84 -31.08
N ASN A 187 -6.95 7.24 -30.12
CA ASN A 187 -8.20 7.94 -30.29
C ASN A 187 -8.30 9.03 -29.23
N ILE A 188 -7.98 10.26 -29.60
CA ILE A 188 -7.87 11.40 -28.68
C ILE A 188 -8.90 12.45 -29.07
N SER A 189 -9.82 12.78 -28.15
CA SER A 189 -10.94 13.70 -28.44
C SER A 189 -10.49 15.16 -28.53
N SER A 190 -9.64 15.63 -27.61
CA SER A 190 -9.18 17.02 -27.59
C SER A 190 -7.93 17.25 -28.44
N ARG A 191 -7.98 18.24 -29.35
CA ARG A 191 -6.85 18.66 -30.19
C ARG A 191 -5.62 19.10 -29.39
N ALA A 192 -5.82 19.73 -28.24
CA ALA A 192 -4.72 20.17 -27.37
C ALA A 192 -3.98 18.95 -26.78
N ILE A 193 -4.73 17.95 -26.34
CA ILE A 193 -4.19 16.70 -25.81
C ILE A 193 -3.48 15.91 -26.90
N ASP A 194 -4.08 15.83 -28.09
CA ASP A 194 -3.52 15.13 -29.26
C ASP A 194 -2.12 15.66 -29.61
N SER A 195 -2.00 16.99 -29.71
CA SER A 195 -0.71 17.65 -30.00
C SER A 195 0.33 17.36 -28.91
N LEU A 196 -0.06 17.45 -27.63
CA LEU A 196 0.84 17.17 -26.49
C LEU A 196 1.26 15.70 -26.44
N TYR A 197 0.37 14.78 -26.79
CA TYR A 197 0.66 13.35 -26.82
C TYR A 197 1.75 13.04 -27.86
N PHE A 198 1.57 13.47 -29.10
CA PHE A 198 2.52 13.17 -30.18
C PHE A 198 3.91 13.78 -29.96
N LEU A 199 3.99 14.95 -29.33
CA LEU A 199 5.27 15.55 -28.91
C LEU A 199 6.04 14.70 -27.88
N ASN A 200 5.34 13.82 -27.15
CA ASN A 200 5.89 13.01 -26.06
C ASN A 200 5.81 11.49 -26.32
N ALA A 201 5.40 11.07 -27.52
CA ALA A 201 5.16 9.68 -27.88
C ALA A 201 6.44 8.83 -27.89
N ALA A 202 7.59 9.42 -28.22
CA ALA A 202 8.88 8.73 -28.26
C ALA A 202 9.30 8.12 -26.91
N ASN A 203 8.83 8.70 -25.80
CA ASN A 203 9.12 8.26 -24.44
C ASN A 203 8.01 7.36 -23.85
N SER A 204 7.12 6.83 -24.68
CA SER A 204 6.06 5.91 -24.26
C SER A 204 6.64 4.67 -23.57
N LEU A 205 6.00 4.27 -22.46
CA LEU A 205 6.26 2.98 -21.79
C LEU A 205 5.63 1.80 -22.53
N ILE A 206 4.71 2.09 -23.47
CA ILE A 206 4.01 1.10 -24.28
C ILE A 206 4.59 1.10 -25.69
N LYS A 207 5.09 -0.06 -26.15
CA LYS A 207 5.75 -0.23 -27.45
C LYS A 207 5.26 -1.49 -28.16
N GLU A 208 5.24 -1.45 -29.48
CA GLU A 208 4.96 -2.63 -30.30
C GLU A 208 6.04 -3.71 -30.11
N GLY A 209 5.64 -4.97 -30.17
CA GLY A 209 6.49 -6.15 -30.00
C GLY A 209 6.86 -6.50 -28.56
N GLN A 210 6.54 -5.65 -27.57
CA GLN A 210 6.86 -5.95 -26.17
C GLN A 210 5.77 -6.84 -25.53
N GLN A 211 6.15 -7.57 -24.49
CA GLN A 211 5.23 -8.32 -23.66
C GLN A 211 4.27 -7.38 -22.92
N PHE A 212 3.01 -7.79 -22.83
CA PHE A 212 2.02 -7.08 -22.04
C PHE A 212 2.46 -7.02 -20.57
N ASP A 213 2.52 -5.81 -20.01
CA ASP A 213 2.74 -5.62 -18.58
C ASP A 213 1.84 -4.47 -18.10
N LEU A 214 0.87 -4.79 -17.24
CA LEU A 214 -0.09 -3.85 -16.69
C LEU A 214 0.59 -2.67 -15.99
N SER A 215 1.78 -2.85 -15.39
CA SER A 215 2.50 -1.74 -14.77
C SER A 215 2.93 -0.68 -15.78
N ASN A 216 3.24 -1.06 -17.03
CA ASN A 216 3.58 -0.11 -18.08
C ASN A 216 2.37 0.74 -18.49
N PHE A 217 1.17 0.15 -18.54
CA PHE A 217 -0.06 0.89 -18.84
C PHE A 217 -0.42 1.87 -17.74
N ASN A 218 -0.30 1.45 -16.47
CA ASN A 218 -0.52 2.35 -15.34
C ASN A 218 0.51 3.47 -15.31
N GLY A 219 1.79 3.16 -15.51
CA GLY A 219 2.84 4.14 -15.61
C GLY A 219 2.63 5.11 -16.77
N GLU A 220 2.11 4.64 -17.91
CA GLU A 220 1.83 5.51 -19.06
C GLU A 220 0.66 6.46 -18.77
N ARG A 221 -0.38 6.01 -18.07
CA ARG A 221 -1.49 6.87 -17.60
C ARG A 221 -0.98 7.95 -16.66
N GLU A 222 -0.12 7.61 -15.71
CA GLU A 222 0.50 8.56 -14.79
C GLU A 222 1.41 9.55 -15.53
N ARG A 223 2.29 9.05 -16.41
CA ARG A 223 3.22 9.85 -17.22
C ARG A 223 2.47 10.88 -18.07
N LEU A 224 1.47 10.44 -18.83
CA LEU A 224 0.68 11.32 -19.68
C LEU A 224 -0.13 12.32 -18.86
N THR A 225 -0.73 11.90 -17.74
CA THR A 225 -1.41 12.82 -16.81
C THR A 225 -0.48 13.90 -16.30
N GLY A 226 0.73 13.52 -15.89
CA GLY A 226 1.77 14.46 -15.49
C GLY A 226 2.16 15.43 -16.61
N ILE A 227 2.33 14.93 -17.84
CA ILE A 227 2.63 15.75 -19.02
C ILE A 227 1.52 16.78 -19.27
N PHE A 228 0.26 16.34 -19.35
CA PHE A 228 -0.86 17.23 -19.67
C PHE A 228 -1.07 18.30 -18.59
N ARG A 229 -1.04 17.92 -17.31
CA ARG A 229 -1.18 18.86 -16.20
C ARG A 229 -0.02 19.85 -16.08
N ASN A 230 1.19 19.46 -16.50
CA ASN A 230 2.35 20.36 -16.53
C ASN A 230 2.48 21.15 -17.85
N ASN A 231 1.53 21.00 -18.78
CA ASN A 231 1.43 21.76 -20.02
C ASN A 231 0.09 22.51 -20.12
N GLY A 232 -0.50 22.89 -18.98
CA GLY A 232 -1.66 23.79 -18.94
C GLY A 232 -3.01 23.12 -18.80
N ILE A 233 -3.12 21.78 -18.88
CA ILE A 233 -4.41 21.10 -18.71
C ILE A 233 -4.67 20.83 -17.22
N ARG A 234 -5.00 21.88 -16.47
CA ARG A 234 -5.11 21.84 -15.01
C ARG A 234 -6.06 20.76 -14.48
N ASN A 235 -7.21 20.61 -15.12
CA ASN A 235 -8.28 19.70 -14.70
C ASN A 235 -8.21 18.32 -15.38
N PHE A 236 -7.07 17.95 -15.98
CA PHE A 236 -6.92 16.63 -16.60
C PHE A 236 -7.18 15.51 -15.58
N GLN A 237 -8.04 14.56 -15.94
CA GLN A 237 -8.39 13.41 -15.11
C GLN A 237 -7.68 12.18 -15.66
N GLU A 238 -6.91 11.47 -14.84
CA GLU A 238 -6.23 10.24 -15.26
C GLU A 238 -7.24 9.18 -15.75
N SER A 239 -8.45 9.17 -15.21
CA SER A 239 -9.56 8.31 -15.65
C SER A 239 -10.04 8.58 -17.08
N SER A 240 -9.67 9.71 -17.68
CA SER A 240 -9.95 10.00 -19.09
C SER A 240 -9.06 9.20 -20.04
N ILE A 241 -7.98 8.59 -19.53
CA ILE A 241 -7.11 7.69 -20.28
C ILE A 241 -7.55 6.25 -20.06
N THR A 242 -8.00 5.59 -21.13
CA THR A 242 -8.36 4.18 -21.14
C THR A 242 -7.65 3.43 -22.27
N PHE A 243 -7.51 2.12 -22.13
CA PHE A 243 -6.96 1.25 -23.16
C PHE A 243 -8.00 0.21 -23.52
N ASP A 244 -8.38 0.18 -24.80
CA ASP A 244 -9.15 -0.93 -25.33
C ASP A 244 -8.17 -2.00 -25.79
N ILE A 245 -8.23 -3.15 -25.15
CA ILE A 245 -7.36 -4.29 -25.44
C ILE A 245 -8.21 -5.32 -26.15
N LEU A 246 -8.09 -5.37 -27.48
CA LEU A 246 -8.76 -6.36 -28.28
C LEU A 246 -7.87 -7.59 -28.41
N ARG A 247 -8.44 -8.73 -28.03
CA ARG A 247 -7.84 -10.05 -28.19
C ARG A 247 -8.57 -10.75 -29.33
N ASP A 248 -7.83 -11.27 -30.30
CA ASP A 248 -8.43 -12.28 -31.17
C ASP A 248 -8.62 -13.55 -30.34
N THR A 249 -9.88 -13.84 -30.02
CA THR A 249 -10.26 -15.03 -29.26
C THR A 249 -10.74 -16.15 -30.17
N ALA A 250 -10.67 -15.96 -31.50
CA ALA A 250 -10.92 -17.04 -32.44
C ALA A 250 -9.86 -18.13 -32.22
N ARG A 251 -10.31 -19.32 -31.79
CA ARG A 251 -9.47 -20.51 -31.51
C ARG A 251 -8.54 -20.93 -32.66
N ALA A 252 -8.70 -20.36 -33.85
CA ALA A 252 -7.86 -20.63 -35.03
C ALA A 252 -6.67 -19.69 -35.17
N ALA A 253 -6.66 -18.53 -34.49
CA ALA A 253 -5.62 -17.53 -34.64
C ALA A 253 -4.43 -17.76 -33.68
N ASP A 254 -4.66 -18.23 -32.44
CA ASP A 254 -3.67 -18.54 -31.38
C ASP A 254 -2.39 -17.70 -31.40
N ASP A 255 -2.50 -16.41 -31.74
CA ASP A 255 -1.35 -15.61 -32.10
C ASP A 255 -0.78 -14.83 -30.91
N GLN A 256 -1.42 -14.93 -29.74
CA GLN A 256 -1.05 -14.25 -28.48
C GLN A 256 -0.76 -12.76 -28.69
N LYS A 257 -1.37 -12.18 -29.71
CA LYS A 257 -1.18 -10.80 -30.12
C LYS A 257 -2.32 -9.95 -29.59
N MET A 258 -1.97 -8.75 -29.20
CA MET A 258 -2.91 -7.77 -28.66
C MET A 258 -2.86 -6.49 -29.48
N ASN A 259 -4.03 -6.09 -29.96
CA ASN A 259 -4.23 -4.77 -30.53
C ASN A 259 -4.72 -3.84 -29.43
N ILE A 260 -3.99 -2.76 -29.23
CA ILE A 260 -4.23 -1.84 -28.13
C ILE A 260 -4.58 -0.48 -28.70
N THR A 261 -5.74 0.05 -28.32
CA THR A 261 -6.14 1.42 -28.65
C THR A 261 -6.11 2.27 -27.39
N LEU A 262 -5.24 3.29 -27.39
CA LEU A 262 -5.24 4.36 -26.39
C LEU A 262 -6.42 5.29 -26.67
N ASN A 263 -7.35 5.38 -25.73
CA ASN A 263 -8.43 6.35 -25.79
C ASN A 263 -8.18 7.45 -24.76
N ILE A 264 -8.22 8.71 -25.20
CA ILE A 264 -8.23 9.86 -24.29
C ILE A 264 -9.49 10.68 -24.56
N GLY A 265 -10.47 10.49 -23.67
CA GLY A 265 -11.76 11.16 -23.75
C GLY A 265 -11.73 12.59 -23.22
N ASP A 266 -12.82 13.30 -23.48
CA ASP A 266 -13.08 14.63 -22.94
C ASP A 266 -13.29 14.65 -21.42
N LEU A 267 -13.18 15.84 -20.83
CA LEU A 267 -13.45 16.07 -19.42
C LEU A 267 -14.91 15.73 -19.12
N LYS A 268 -15.12 14.79 -18.20
CA LYS A 268 -16.45 14.43 -17.69
C LYS A 268 -16.72 15.19 -16.40
N THR A 269 -17.81 15.96 -16.39
CA THR A 269 -18.33 16.65 -15.21
C THR A 269 -19.68 16.07 -14.85
N ARG A 270 -19.80 15.54 -13.63
CA ARG A 270 -21.05 14.99 -13.10
C ARG A 270 -21.80 16.08 -12.36
N GLY A 271 -22.92 16.53 -12.94
CA GLY A 271 -23.92 17.34 -12.25
C GLY A 271 -24.88 16.46 -11.44
N GLU A 272 -25.89 17.08 -10.83
CA GLU A 272 -26.88 16.36 -10.02
C GLU A 272 -27.66 15.31 -10.83
N ASN A 273 -27.98 15.61 -12.09
CA ASN A 273 -28.83 14.75 -12.94
C ASN A 273 -28.18 14.32 -14.26
N GLU A 274 -27.06 14.93 -14.68
CA GLU A 274 -26.45 14.69 -15.99
C GLU A 274 -24.92 14.67 -15.95
N VAL A 275 -24.32 13.92 -16.88
CA VAL A 275 -22.88 13.95 -17.13
C VAL A 275 -22.65 14.78 -18.38
N THR A 276 -22.07 15.97 -18.21
CA THR A 276 -21.65 16.82 -19.31
C THR A 276 -20.20 16.51 -19.69
N THR A 277 -19.88 16.72 -20.97
CA THR A 277 -18.53 16.52 -21.50
C THR A 277 -18.01 17.82 -22.10
N SER A 278 -16.72 18.09 -21.95
CA SER A 278 -16.07 19.26 -22.53
C SER A 278 -14.63 18.95 -22.91
N ALA A 279 -14.19 19.53 -24.02
CA ALA A 279 -12.81 19.35 -24.47
C ALA A 279 -11.82 19.96 -23.47
N TYR A 280 -10.74 19.23 -23.20
CA TYR A 280 -9.61 19.77 -22.46
C TYR A 280 -8.96 20.95 -23.19
N LYS A 281 -8.63 22.01 -22.45
CA LYS A 281 -8.02 23.23 -22.98
C LYS A 281 -6.76 23.58 -22.18
N VAL A 282 -5.82 24.25 -22.83
CA VAL A 282 -4.62 24.80 -22.21
C VAL A 282 -5.01 26.06 -21.45
N GLU A 283 -4.86 26.05 -20.14
CA GLU A 283 -5.17 27.18 -19.26
C GLU A 283 -3.90 27.96 -18.91
N LYS A 284 -4.04 29.29 -18.82
CA LYS A 284 -3.01 30.22 -18.35
C LYS A 284 -3.47 30.90 -17.06
N ILE A 285 -2.51 31.36 -16.27
CA ILE A 285 -2.75 32.10 -15.04
C ILE A 285 -3.00 33.57 -15.38
N ASP A 286 -4.23 34.05 -15.25
CA ASP A 286 -4.56 35.48 -15.43
C ASP A 286 -4.10 36.31 -14.22
N LYS A 287 -4.67 36.04 -13.04
CA LYS A 287 -4.40 36.81 -11.82
C LYS A 287 -4.06 35.89 -10.65
N ILE A 288 -3.20 36.41 -9.77
CA ILE A 288 -2.79 35.72 -8.54
C ILE A 288 -3.08 36.63 -7.36
N ASN A 289 -4.12 36.28 -6.60
CA ASN A 289 -4.50 36.97 -5.38
C ASN A 289 -4.03 36.16 -4.17
N ILE A 290 -3.40 36.83 -3.20
CA ILE A 290 -2.86 36.21 -2.00
C ILE A 290 -3.62 36.75 -0.78
N TYR A 291 -4.22 35.87 0.01
CA TYR A 291 -4.97 36.24 1.22
C TYR A 291 -4.27 35.64 2.44
N THR A 292 -3.71 36.48 3.32
CA THR A 292 -2.97 36.00 4.50
C THR A 292 -3.87 35.63 5.68
N ASP A 293 -5.09 36.17 5.74
CA ASP A 293 -5.99 36.06 6.91
C ASP A 293 -7.38 35.51 6.55
N TYR A 294 -7.45 34.57 5.60
CA TYR A 294 -8.71 34.03 5.08
C TYR A 294 -9.67 33.44 6.14
N LEU A 295 -9.15 33.08 7.34
CA LEU A 295 -9.93 32.51 8.45
C LEU A 295 -10.26 33.53 9.57
N SER A 296 -9.85 34.79 9.46
CA SER A 296 -10.22 35.81 10.46
C SER A 296 -11.68 36.22 10.25
N THR A 297 -12.58 35.61 11.02
CA THR A 297 -14.02 35.88 11.03
C THR A 297 -14.41 37.23 11.65
N ASN A 298 -13.45 38.07 12.02
CA ASN A 298 -13.72 39.38 12.59
C ASN A 298 -13.92 40.40 11.47
N ASN A 299 -15.17 40.67 11.11
CA ASN A 299 -15.63 41.66 10.12
C ASN A 299 -15.22 43.13 10.41
N GLN A 300 -14.32 43.39 11.36
CA GLN A 300 -13.89 44.73 11.76
C GLN A 300 -12.44 45.07 11.38
N ASP A 301 -11.64 44.09 10.92
CA ASP A 301 -10.28 44.37 10.49
C ASP A 301 -10.27 44.90 9.05
N SER A 302 -9.67 46.07 8.84
CA SER A 302 -9.48 46.64 7.50
C SER A 302 -8.51 45.75 6.71
N ILE A 303 -8.96 45.21 5.58
CA ILE A 303 -8.11 44.49 4.62
C ILE A 303 -7.32 45.53 3.83
N TYR A 304 -5.99 45.44 3.89
CA TYR A 304 -5.10 46.25 3.08
C TYR A 304 -4.69 45.47 1.83
N THR A 305 -4.59 46.18 0.72
CA THR A 305 -4.17 45.61 -0.56
C THR A 305 -2.87 46.27 -1.01
N ILE A 306 -1.91 45.45 -1.42
CA ILE A 306 -0.67 45.89 -2.06
C ILE A 306 -0.42 45.08 -3.31
N ASP A 307 -0.17 45.75 -4.42
CA ASP A 307 0.31 45.12 -5.64
C ASP A 307 1.83 44.97 -5.57
N TYR A 308 2.31 43.75 -5.82
CA TYR A 308 3.73 43.43 -5.82
C TYR A 308 4.03 42.44 -6.95
N GLN A 309 4.70 42.93 -8.01
CA GLN A 309 5.03 42.14 -9.20
C GLN A 309 3.79 41.50 -9.84
N ASP A 310 3.74 40.17 -9.94
CA ASP A 310 2.64 39.40 -10.54
C ASP A 310 1.44 39.21 -9.58
N TYR A 311 1.55 39.71 -8.34
CA TYR A 311 0.65 39.37 -7.24
C TYR A 311 -0.11 40.58 -6.69
N THR A 312 -1.36 40.35 -6.31
CA THR A 312 -2.14 41.28 -5.48
C THR A 312 -2.29 40.64 -4.10
N ILE A 313 -1.70 41.28 -3.08
CA ILE A 313 -1.65 40.74 -1.71
C ILE A 313 -2.66 41.47 -0.84
N HIS A 314 -3.56 40.70 -0.23
CA HIS A 314 -4.55 41.12 0.75
C HIS A 314 -4.12 40.65 2.15
N TYR A 315 -3.90 41.60 3.06
CA TYR A 315 -3.37 41.33 4.40
C TYR A 315 -4.01 42.23 5.47
N SER A 316 -4.03 41.75 6.71
CA SER A 316 -4.49 42.54 7.86
C SER A 316 -3.35 43.34 8.47
N LYS A 317 -3.66 44.49 9.10
CA LYS A 317 -2.68 45.38 9.74
C LYS A 317 -1.73 44.69 10.72
N ASN A 318 -2.21 43.64 11.39
CA ASN A 318 -1.50 42.92 12.44
C ASN A 318 -0.59 41.80 11.90
N PHE A 319 -0.48 41.65 10.58
CA PHE A 319 0.30 40.60 9.93
C PHE A 319 1.49 41.18 9.18
N ASP A 320 2.65 41.23 9.85
CA ASP A 320 3.88 41.81 9.30
C ASP A 320 4.70 40.74 8.54
N ILE A 321 4.31 40.45 7.30
CA ILE A 321 5.12 39.65 6.37
C ILE A 321 5.53 40.49 5.17
N LYS A 322 6.83 40.47 4.89
CA LYS A 322 7.38 41.15 3.71
C LYS A 322 6.77 40.57 2.43
N PRO A 323 6.21 41.38 1.51
CA PRO A 323 5.67 40.92 0.23
C PRO A 323 6.64 40.04 -0.57
N LYS A 324 7.94 40.35 -0.52
CA LYS A 324 9.01 39.56 -1.14
C LYS A 324 9.06 38.11 -0.62
N THR A 325 8.79 37.87 0.66
CA THR A 325 8.78 36.52 1.25
C THR A 325 7.64 35.68 0.66
N LEU A 326 6.46 36.29 0.49
CA LEU A 326 5.31 35.65 -0.16
C LEU A 326 5.56 35.41 -1.65
N ALA A 327 6.06 36.41 -2.36
CA ALA A 327 6.38 36.32 -3.78
C ALA A 327 7.43 35.22 -4.08
N ASN A 328 8.44 35.07 -3.23
CA ASN A 328 9.43 34.00 -3.36
C ASN A 328 8.88 32.62 -3.04
N ALA A 329 7.75 32.53 -2.32
CA ALA A 329 7.12 31.26 -1.99
C ALA A 329 6.18 30.75 -3.08
N ILE A 330 5.78 31.62 -4.02
CA ILE A 330 4.82 31.30 -5.07
C ILE A 330 5.58 31.10 -6.39
N PHE A 331 5.32 29.96 -7.03
CA PHE A 331 5.98 29.55 -8.27
C PHE A 331 5.16 29.85 -9.52
N PHE A 332 3.92 30.31 -9.35
CA PHE A 332 3.07 30.78 -10.44
C PHE A 332 3.42 32.22 -10.83
N LYS A 333 3.27 32.53 -12.12
CA LYS A 333 3.43 33.89 -12.65
C LYS A 333 2.22 34.27 -13.49
N ARG A 334 1.92 35.56 -13.56
CA ARG A 334 0.93 36.10 -14.49
C ARG A 334 1.28 35.70 -15.93
N ASP A 335 0.26 35.38 -16.72
CA ASP A 335 0.32 34.92 -18.12
C ASP A 335 1.06 33.60 -18.37
N SER A 336 1.59 32.95 -17.33
CA SER A 336 2.24 31.65 -17.45
C SER A 336 1.23 30.53 -17.63
N ILE A 337 1.63 29.46 -18.34
CA ILE A 337 0.82 28.25 -18.48
C ILE A 337 0.74 27.55 -17.12
N TYR A 338 -0.43 27.01 -16.77
CA TYR A 338 -0.58 26.22 -15.55
C TYR A 338 0.39 25.02 -15.53
N ARG A 339 1.06 24.79 -14.40
CA ARG A 339 1.83 23.57 -14.15
C ARG A 339 1.57 23.03 -12.76
N ASP A 340 1.27 21.74 -12.66
CA ASP A 340 1.02 21.07 -11.39
C ASP A 340 2.25 21.07 -10.47
N VAL A 341 3.45 21.00 -11.05
CA VAL A 341 4.71 21.10 -10.30
C VAL A 341 4.84 22.43 -9.55
N ASP A 342 4.32 23.54 -10.10
CA ASP A 342 4.37 24.85 -9.45
C ASP A 342 3.39 24.91 -8.27
N LYS A 343 2.24 24.22 -8.37
CA LYS A 343 1.31 24.05 -7.25
C LYS A 343 1.99 23.35 -6.08
N ILE A 344 2.62 22.20 -6.34
CA ILE A 344 3.30 21.39 -5.31
C ILE A 344 4.44 22.18 -4.67
N ARG A 345 5.25 22.87 -5.48
CA ARG A 345 6.37 23.70 -4.99
C ARG A 345 5.87 24.88 -4.15
N THR A 346 4.81 25.55 -4.59
CA THR A 346 4.19 26.66 -3.84
C THR A 346 3.66 26.18 -2.50
N SER A 347 2.87 25.09 -2.47
CA SER A 347 2.35 24.53 -1.21
C SER A 347 3.47 24.11 -0.26
N ARG A 348 4.52 23.46 -0.77
CA ARG A 348 5.68 23.06 0.04
C ARG A 348 6.40 24.27 0.62
N GLN A 349 6.64 25.30 -0.19
CA GLN A 349 7.37 26.48 0.24
C GLN A 349 6.57 27.32 1.24
N LEU A 350 5.25 27.46 1.06
CA LEU A 350 4.37 28.12 2.01
C LEU A 350 4.32 27.37 3.36
N ASN A 351 4.23 26.05 3.35
CA ASN A 351 4.30 25.24 4.58
C ASN A 351 5.66 25.38 5.29
N ALA A 352 6.75 25.43 4.52
CA ALA A 352 8.10 25.58 5.07
C ALA A 352 8.33 26.93 5.78
N LEU A 353 7.52 27.95 5.50
CA LEU A 353 7.60 29.23 6.21
C LEU A 353 7.19 29.11 7.69
N ASN A 354 6.40 28.09 8.08
CA ASN A 354 5.92 27.86 9.45
C ASN A 354 5.17 29.05 10.11
N VAL A 355 4.75 30.05 9.32
CA VAL A 355 3.97 31.21 9.76
C VAL A 355 2.48 31.09 9.41
N PHE A 356 2.12 30.12 8.56
CA PHE A 356 0.75 29.86 8.12
C PHE A 356 0.30 28.48 8.62
N LYS A 357 -0.92 28.40 9.16
CA LYS A 357 -1.46 27.14 9.70
C LYS A 357 -1.92 26.19 8.59
N TYR A 358 -2.66 26.70 7.61
CA TYR A 358 -3.25 25.91 6.52
C TYR A 358 -3.25 26.68 5.17
N PRO A 359 -2.09 26.85 4.51
CA PRO A 359 -2.04 27.42 3.16
C PRO A 359 -2.90 26.61 2.19
N ASN A 360 -3.80 27.26 1.47
CA ASN A 360 -4.62 26.65 0.43
C ASN A 360 -4.48 27.41 -0.89
N ILE A 361 -4.57 26.70 -2.02
CA ILE A 361 -4.50 27.27 -3.37
C ILE A 361 -5.79 26.90 -4.08
N ILE A 362 -6.59 27.91 -4.40
CA ILE A 362 -7.88 27.76 -5.09
C ILE A 362 -7.69 28.26 -6.52
N PHE A 363 -8.19 27.48 -7.49
CA PHE A 363 -8.21 27.87 -8.90
C PHE A 363 -9.66 28.16 -9.27
N GLU A 364 -9.92 29.40 -9.63
CA GLU A 364 -11.23 29.86 -10.11
C GLU A 364 -11.14 30.02 -11.63
N ALA A 365 -12.13 29.46 -12.34
CA ALA A 365 -12.24 29.68 -13.77
C ALA A 365 -12.65 31.14 -14.02
N ASP A 366 -12.14 31.76 -15.07
CA ASP A 366 -12.59 33.09 -15.45
C ASP A 366 -14.06 33.03 -15.88
N SER A 367 -14.93 33.57 -15.03
CA SER A 367 -16.38 33.67 -15.23
C SER A 367 -16.75 34.45 -16.49
N LEU A 368 -15.81 35.24 -17.06
CA LEU A 368 -16.05 36.09 -18.22
C LEU A 368 -15.85 35.39 -19.57
N GLY A 369 -15.35 34.15 -19.60
CA GLY A 369 -15.31 33.35 -20.83
C GLY A 369 -14.54 33.98 -22.00
N ASN A 370 -13.61 34.89 -21.73
CA ASN A 370 -12.79 35.47 -22.78
C ASN A 370 -11.73 34.44 -23.21
N ASN A 371 -11.86 34.01 -24.46
CA ASN A 371 -11.03 32.99 -25.12
C ASN A 371 -9.53 33.31 -25.11
#